data_AF-A0A326RW34-F1
#
_entry.id   AF-A0A326RW34-F1
#
_cell.length_a   1.000
_cell.length_b   1.000
_cell.length_c   1.000
_cell.angle_alpha   90.00
_cell.angle_beta   90.00
_cell.angle_gamma   90.00
#
_symmetry.space_group_name_H-M   'P 1'
#
loop_
_entity.id
_entity.type
_entity.pdbx_description
1 polymer ?
#
loop_
_entity_poly.entity_id
_entity_poly.type
_entity_poly.pdbx_seq_one_letter_code
_entity_poly.pdbx_strand_id
1 'polypeptide(L)' 'MTRESLIQKTLQHLEQLPDQKVKEVSDFAEFLLFKIDNQILTEGIQKMVSEYKSFDFLEDDEEIYSEEDLKEKYK' A
#
# COMPACT_ATOMS: atom_id res chain seq x y z
N MET A 1 28.97 1.70 -3.31
CA MET A 1 28.81 0.25 -3.10
C MET A 1 27.99 -0.32 -4.24
N THR A 2 28.40 -1.43 -4.84
CA THR A 2 27.59 -2.15 -5.84
C THR A 2 26.62 -3.08 -5.14
N ARG A 3 25.51 -3.44 -5.80
CA ARG A 3 24.54 -4.42 -5.29
C ARG A 3 25.22 -5.74 -4.91
N GLU A 4 26.14 -6.19 -5.75
CA GLU A 4 26.92 -7.41 -5.54
C GLU A 4 27.79 -7.33 -4.29
N SER A 5 28.48 -6.20 -4.07
CA SER A 5 29.28 -5.98 -2.86
C SER A 5 28.43 -6.00 -1.58
N LEU A 6 27.20 -5.47 -1.64
CA LEU A 6 26.27 -5.53 -0.50
C LEU A 6 25.80 -6.96 -0.22
N ILE A 7 25.45 -7.72 -1.26
CA ILE A 7 25.02 -9.12 -1.11
C ILE A 7 26.13 -9.96 -0.48
N GLN A 8 27.36 -9.85 -1.00
CA GLN A 8 28.50 -10.59 -0.48
C GLN A 8 28.80 -10.24 0.98
N LYS A 9 28.76 -8.96 1.34
CA LYS A 9 28.96 -8.52 2.73
C LYS A 9 27.85 -9.06 3.66
N THR A 10 26.60 -9.09 3.20
CA THR A 10 25.49 -9.64 3.98
C THR A 10 25.65 -11.15 4.19
N LEU A 11 26.06 -11.90 3.17
CA LEU A 11 26.34 -13.34 3.29
C LEU A 11 27.44 -13.61 4.34
N GLN A 12 28.54 -12.84 4.29
CA GLN A 12 29.62 -12.95 5.28
C GLN A 12 29.14 -12.69 6.71
N HIS A 13 28.21 -11.76 6.92
CA HIS A 13 27.62 -11.53 8.24
C HIS A 13 26.68 -12.67 8.65
N LEU A 14 25.87 -13.20 7.72
CA LEU A 14 24.95 -14.30 7.99
C LEU A 14 25.69 -15.58 8.42
N GLU A 15 26.84 -15.88 7.81
CA GLU A 15 27.68 -17.02 8.17
C GLU A 15 28.23 -16.96 9.62
N GLN A 16 28.28 -15.77 10.22
CA GLN A 16 28.76 -15.57 11.60
C GLN A 16 27.62 -15.59 12.63
N LEU A 17 26.36 -15.64 12.19
CA LEU A 17 25.21 -15.62 13.07
C LEU A 17 24.81 -17.05 13.48
N PRO A 18 24.29 -17.25 14.71
CA PRO A 18 23.62 -18.48 15.07
C PRO A 18 22.38 -18.73 14.20
N ASP A 19 22.04 -20.00 13.97
CA ASP A 19 20.92 -20.42 13.11
C ASP A 19 19.60 -19.70 13.42
N GLN A 20 19.30 -19.48 14.71
CA GLN A 20 18.10 -18.75 15.13
C GLN A 20 18.07 -17.31 14.59
N LYS A 21 19.21 -16.63 14.56
CA LYS A 21 19.33 -15.27 14.03
C LYS A 21 19.33 -15.24 12.51
N VAL A 22 19.91 -16.25 11.86
CA VAL A 22 19.79 -16.43 10.41
C VAL A 22 18.32 -16.58 10.02
N LYS A 23 17.55 -17.37 10.78
CA LYS A 23 16.11 -17.52 10.58
C LYS A 23 15.37 -16.18 10.73
N GLU A 24 15.64 -15.41 11.79
CA GLU A 24 15.03 -14.08 11.96
C GLU A 24 15.30 -13.15 10.78
N VAL A 25 16.51 -13.17 10.21
CA VAL A 25 16.82 -12.37 9.01
C VAL A 25 16.07 -12.88 7.78
N SER A 26 15.95 -14.20 7.61
CA SER A 26 15.16 -14.81 6.53
C SER A 26 13.68 -14.40 6.62
N ASP A 27 13.08 -14.55 7.80
CA ASP A 27 11.69 -14.18 8.06
C ASP A 27 11.46 -12.69 7.77
N PHE A 28 12.41 -11.83 8.11
CA PHE A 28 12.33 -10.40 7.82
C PHE A 28 12.47 -10.08 6.32
N ALA A 29 13.35 -10.79 5.60
CA ALA A 29 13.48 -10.63 4.16
C ALA A 29 12.19 -11.03 3.43
N GLU A 30 11.57 -12.14 3.83
CA GLU A 30 10.26 -12.57 3.32
C GLU A 30 9.16 -11.53 3.59
N PHE A 31 9.13 -10.97 4.80
CA PHE A 31 8.20 -9.89 5.15
C PHE A 31 8.38 -8.65 4.25
N LEU A 32 9.61 -8.25 3.96
CA LEU A 32 9.88 -7.11 3.07
C LEU A 32 9.40 -7.38 1.64
N LEU A 33 9.61 -8.58 1.12
CA LEU A 33 9.12 -8.97 -0.21
C LEU A 33 7.59 -8.94 -0.26
N PHE A 34 6.92 -9.54 0.72
CA PHE A 34 5.47 -9.51 0.84
C PHE A 34 4.94 -8.07 0.87
N LYS A 35 5.58 -7.17 1.61
CA LYS A 35 5.17 -5.76 1.68
C LYS A 35 5.27 -5.05 0.33
N ILE A 36 6.34 -5.31 -0.43
CA ILE A 36 6.52 -4.74 -1.77
C ILE A 36 5.40 -5.21 -2.71
N ASP A 37 5.10 -6.52 -2.71
CA ASP A 37 4.05 -7.09 -3.56
C ASP A 37 2.67 -6.50 -3.23
N ASN A 38 2.34 -6.35 -1.94
CA ASN A 38 1.09 -5.72 -1.51
C ASN A 38 1.00 -4.25 -1.90
N GLN A 39 2.12 -3.51 -1.82
CA GLN A 39 2.16 -2.13 -2.25
C GLN A 39 1.88 -2.02 -3.76
N ILE A 40 2.55 -2.82 -4.58
CA ILE A 40 2.34 -2.86 -6.03
C ILE A 40 0.89 -3.21 -6.36
N LEU A 41 0.31 -4.20 -5.67
CA LEU A 41 -1.10 -4.59 -5.85
C LEU A 41 -2.05 -3.44 -5.52
N THR A 42 -1.81 -2.76 -4.39
CA THR A 42 -2.65 -1.65 -3.92
C THR A 42 -2.57 -0.46 -4.88
N GLU A 43 -1.37 -0.09 -5.32
CA GLU A 43 -1.16 0.96 -6.33
C GLU A 43 -1.84 0.61 -7.64
N GLY A 44 -1.78 -0.65 -8.08
CA GLY A 44 -2.48 -1.15 -9.26
C GLY A 44 -4.00 -1.01 -9.15
N ILE A 45 -4.59 -1.40 -8.01
CA ILE A 45 -6.03 -1.25 -7.76
C ILE A 45 -6.42 0.23 -7.77
N GLN A 46 -5.68 1.09 -7.08
CA GLN A 46 -5.94 2.54 -7.05
C GLN A 46 -5.89 3.15 -8.45
N LYS A 47 -4.88 2.78 -9.24
CA LYS A 47 -4.76 3.22 -10.62
C LYS A 47 -5.95 2.78 -11.46
N MET A 48 -6.36 1.51 -11.37
CA MET A 48 -7.54 1.03 -12.08
C MET A 48 -8.80 1.80 -11.65
N VAL A 49 -9.05 1.98 -10.36
CA VAL A 49 -10.19 2.78 -9.89
C VAL A 49 -10.15 4.22 -10.43
N SER A 50 -8.97 4.84 -10.49
CA SER A 50 -8.83 6.20 -11.02
C SER A 50 -8.99 6.30 -12.54
N GLU A 51 -8.61 5.26 -13.29
CA GLU A 51 -8.69 5.24 -14.76
C GLU A 51 -10.07 4.80 -15.25
N TYR A 52 -10.74 3.94 -14.50
CA TYR A 52 -12.07 3.45 -14.83
C TYR A 52 -13.13 4.30 -14.13
N LYS A 53 -13.89 5.05 -14.92
CA LYS A 53 -15.08 5.83 -14.56
C LYS A 53 -16.26 5.03 -13.97
N SER A 54 -16.00 3.78 -13.55
CA SER A 54 -17.04 2.86 -13.04
C SER A 54 -17.68 3.37 -11.74
N PHE A 55 -17.05 4.34 -11.07
CA PHE A 55 -17.53 4.97 -9.84
C PHE A 55 -17.86 6.45 -10.00
N ASP A 56 -17.84 7.01 -11.22
CA ASP A 56 -18.17 8.43 -11.46
C ASP A 56 -19.58 8.77 -10.95
N PHE A 57 -20.50 7.81 -10.96
CA PHE A 57 -21.86 7.97 -10.42
C PHE A 57 -21.90 8.29 -8.91
N LEU A 58 -20.80 8.06 -8.17
CA LEU A 58 -20.66 8.43 -6.76
C LEU A 58 -20.17 9.87 -6.57
N GLU A 59 -19.64 10.51 -7.62
CA GLU A 59 -19.27 11.93 -7.58
C GLU A 59 -20.49 12.83 -7.80
N ASP A 60 -21.49 12.34 -8.53
CA ASP A 60 -22.80 12.97 -8.69
C ASP A 60 -23.68 12.66 -7.46
N ASP A 61 -23.43 13.35 -6.35
CA ASP A 61 -24.45 13.46 -5.29
C ASP A 61 -25.55 14.38 -5.84
N GLU A 62 -26.66 13.80 -6.31
CA GLU A 62 -27.88 14.59 -6.56
C GLU A 62 -28.23 15.32 -5.25
N GLU A 63 -28.38 16.65 -5.30
CA GLU A 63 -28.85 17.44 -4.15
C GLU A 63 -30.31 17.05 -3.84
N ILE A 64 -30.50 15.97 -3.05
CA ILE A 64 -31.81 15.43 -2.69
C ILE A 64 -32.57 16.35 -1.72
N TYR A 65 -31.85 17.26 -1.06
CA TYR A 65 -32.42 18.23 -0.14
C TYR A 65 -31.91 19.63 -0.48
N SER A 66 -32.84 20.56 -0.57
CA SER A 66 -32.61 21.96 -0.86
C SER A 66 -33.09 22.85 0.28
N GLU A 67 -32.74 24.13 0.25
CA GLU A 67 -33.31 25.12 1.17
C GLU A 67 -34.84 25.26 1.01
N GLU A 68 -35.42 24.78 -0.09
CA GLU A 68 -36.87 24.78 -0.32
C GLU A 68 -37.58 23.75 0.55
N ASP A 69 -36.88 22.71 1.01
CA ASP A 69 -37.40 21.65 1.88
C ASP A 69 -37.43 22.03 3.37
N LEU A 70 -36.85 23.20 3.72
CA LEU A 70 -36.80 23.68 5.08
C LEU A 70 -38.18 24.15 5.56
N LYS A 71 -38.73 23.47 6.59
CA LYS A 71 -39.98 23.86 7.26
C LYS A 71 -39.93 25.25 7.90
N GLU A 72 -38.76 25.67 8.36
CA GLU A 72 -38.55 26.95 9.01
C GLU A 72 -37.20 27.51 8.59
N LYS A 73 -37.19 28.72 8.02
CA LYS A 73 -35.97 29.39 7.55
C LYS A 73 -35.52 30.39 8.60
N TYR A 74 -34.25 30.33 9.00
CA TYR A 74 -33.68 31.28 9.95
C TYR A 74 -33.55 32.67 9.29
N LYS A 75 -33.82 33.74 10.05
CA LYS A 75 -33.79 35.14 9.60
C LYS A 75 -32.61 35.90 10.17
#